data_AF-A0A6L5ZUW8-F1
#
_entry.id   AF-A0A6L5ZUW8-F1
#
_cell.length_a   1.000
_cell.length_b   1.000
_cell.length_c   1.000
_cell.angle_alpha   90.00
_cell.angle_beta   90.00
_cell.angle_gamma   90.00
#
_symmetry.space_group_name_H-M   'P 1'
#
loop_
_entity.id
_entity.type
_entity.pdbx_description
1 polymer ?
#
loop_
_entity_poly.entity_id
_entity_poly.type
_entity_poly.pdbx_seq_one_letter_code
_entity_poly.pdbx_strand_id
1 'polypeptide(L)'
;MKIELALGITELSKRIKQDDFVRAVLSGRRRNMQPGFERVDIKPVMIKDEIKLQIISSDERQATTKNVELDFDFGPMLASGFANLQADTTSESYSIRVSKKDEALVAIGKVKLERVLNHDRIKQRLLAENNPIFKALEMSDVLGRIKPTKMDKYKQVEEFLRLLIPTIEDEVKDQDSLSIVDLGCGHAYLTFGVQEYFKDKYKNVSVLGVDERVDSKDHNEKVAAKLKVDAKFLAAKIADTPAQKVDIAIALHACDTATDDAIAWAVDNAAQVIMVAPCCMHELQTQVKEAPEP
;
A
#
# COMPACT_ATOMS: atom_id res chain seq x y z
N MET A 1 2.46 -35.40 -16.11
CA MET A 1 3.08 -36.18 -17.20
C MET A 1 4.60 -36.02 -17.11
N LYS A 2 5.36 -37.05 -17.49
CA LYS A 2 6.82 -36.99 -17.52
C LYS A 2 7.29 -36.97 -18.97
N ILE A 3 8.07 -35.96 -19.35
CA ILE A 3 8.57 -35.77 -20.72
C ILE A 3 10.04 -35.34 -20.73
N GLU A 4 10.65 -35.33 -21.91
CA GLU A 4 11.97 -34.73 -22.12
C GLU A 4 11.95 -33.23 -21.78
N LEU A 5 12.96 -32.75 -21.07
CA LEU A 5 13.03 -31.36 -20.63
C LEU A 5 13.02 -30.37 -21.80
N ALA A 6 13.69 -30.69 -22.91
CA ALA A 6 13.70 -29.85 -24.12
C ALA A 6 12.29 -29.67 -24.70
N LEU A 7 11.49 -30.75 -24.73
CA LEU A 7 10.10 -30.70 -25.15
C LEU A 7 9.27 -29.82 -24.20
N GLY A 8 9.46 -30.01 -22.89
CA GLY A 8 8.77 -29.21 -21.86
C GLY A 8 9.07 -27.72 -21.96
N ILE A 9 10.34 -27.35 -22.14
CA ILE A 9 10.78 -25.96 -22.32
C ILE A 9 10.19 -25.37 -23.60
N THR A 10 10.14 -26.13 -24.69
CA THR A 10 9.54 -25.70 -25.96
C THR A 10 8.05 -25.38 -25.78
N GLU A 11 7.31 -26.24 -25.09
CA GLU A 11 5.89 -26.04 -24.80
C GLU A 11 5.61 -24.87 -23.86
N LEU A 12 6.51 -24.60 -22.91
CA LEU A 12 6.42 -23.43 -22.04
C LEU A 12 6.72 -22.14 -22.80
N SER A 13 7.74 -22.13 -23.65
CA SER A 13 8.09 -20.99 -24.53
C SER A 13 6.93 -20.62 -25.46
N LYS A 14 6.23 -21.61 -26.03
CA LYS A 14 5.02 -21.37 -26.83
C LYS A 14 3.95 -20.61 -26.04
N ARG A 15 3.69 -21.00 -24.78
CA ARG A 15 2.68 -20.33 -23.93
C ARG A 15 3.04 -18.90 -23.57
N ILE A 16 4.32 -18.59 -23.37
CA ILE A 16 4.79 -17.21 -23.16
C ILE A 16 4.48 -16.32 -24.37
N LYS A 17 4.46 -16.90 -25.58
CA LYS A 17 4.19 -16.20 -26.84
C LYS A 17 2.71 -16.15 -27.24
N GLN A 18 1.80 -16.67 -26.41
CA GLN A 18 0.36 -16.62 -26.69
C GLN A 18 -0.25 -15.27 -26.32
N ASP A 19 -1.32 -14.89 -27.01
CA ASP A 19 -2.05 -13.64 -26.74
C ASP A 19 -2.76 -13.64 -25.38
N ASP A 20 -3.06 -14.81 -24.82
CA ASP A 20 -3.68 -14.96 -23.51
C ASP A 20 -2.66 -15.16 -22.38
N PHE A 21 -1.36 -15.00 -22.66
CA PHE A 21 -0.29 -15.08 -21.67
C PHE A 21 -0.47 -14.05 -20.55
N VAL A 22 -0.37 -14.49 -19.30
CA VAL A 22 -0.50 -13.66 -18.09
C VAL A 22 0.86 -13.45 -17.42
N ARG A 23 1.59 -14.54 -17.14
CA ARG A 23 2.92 -14.47 -16.51
C ARG A 23 3.69 -15.77 -16.64
N ALA A 24 5.00 -15.72 -16.48
CA ALA A 24 5.85 -16.87 -16.26
C ALA A 24 6.80 -16.64 -15.08
N VAL A 25 7.14 -17.72 -14.39
CA VAL A 25 8.03 -17.70 -13.21
C VAL A 25 9.05 -18.81 -13.33
N LEU A 26 10.33 -18.46 -13.20
CA LEU A 26 11.45 -19.37 -13.13
C LEU A 26 12.06 -19.27 -11.73
N SER A 27 12.20 -20.39 -11.02
CA SER A 27 12.70 -20.36 -9.64
C SER A 27 13.33 -21.68 -9.19
N GLY A 28 14.14 -21.57 -8.14
CA GLY A 28 14.83 -22.71 -7.54
C GLY A 28 16.00 -23.19 -8.40
N ARG A 29 16.98 -23.81 -7.77
CA ARG A 29 18.22 -24.28 -8.42
C ARG A 29 18.22 -25.78 -8.67
N ARG A 30 18.67 -26.21 -9.84
CA ARG A 30 18.98 -27.62 -10.12
C ARG A 30 20.30 -28.03 -9.44
N ARG A 31 20.46 -29.33 -9.17
CA ARG A 31 21.68 -29.86 -8.57
C ARG A 31 22.87 -29.57 -9.49
N ASN A 32 23.96 -29.04 -8.93
CA ASN A 32 25.18 -28.68 -9.65
C ASN A 32 25.01 -27.60 -10.74
N MET A 33 23.92 -26.83 -10.70
CA MET A 33 23.74 -25.65 -11.54
C MET A 33 23.56 -24.42 -10.67
N GLN A 34 24.14 -23.30 -11.10
CA GLN A 34 23.90 -22.00 -10.51
C GLN A 34 23.25 -21.12 -11.58
N PRO A 35 21.92 -20.94 -11.55
CA PRO A 35 21.29 -19.93 -12.38
C PRO A 35 21.85 -18.56 -11.99
N GLY A 36 21.97 -17.64 -12.96
CA GLY A 36 22.50 -16.29 -12.71
C GLY A 36 21.62 -15.43 -11.79
N PHE A 37 20.39 -15.88 -11.48
CA PHE A 37 19.41 -15.22 -10.63
C PHE A 37 18.67 -16.27 -9.79
N GLU A 38 18.13 -15.87 -8.65
CA GLU A 38 17.32 -16.76 -7.80
C GLU A 38 15.91 -16.97 -8.36
N ARG A 39 15.37 -15.91 -8.94
CA ARG A 39 14.02 -15.89 -9.51
C ARG A 39 13.95 -14.97 -10.73
N VAL A 40 13.22 -15.41 -11.74
CA VAL A 40 12.87 -14.59 -12.90
C VAL A 40 11.36 -14.58 -13.06
N ASP A 41 10.75 -13.40 -13.07
CA ASP A 41 9.34 -13.19 -13.39
C ASP A 41 9.24 -12.54 -14.77
N ILE A 42 8.37 -13.08 -15.62
CA ILE A 42 8.10 -12.57 -16.97
C ILE A 42 6.63 -12.22 -17.06
N LYS A 43 6.28 -11.05 -17.59
CA LYS A 43 4.89 -10.63 -17.79
C LYS A 43 4.75 -9.72 -19.01
N PRO A 44 3.59 -9.71 -19.70
CA PRO A 44 3.34 -8.74 -20.75
C PRO A 44 3.08 -7.35 -20.14
N VAL A 45 3.56 -6.32 -20.81
CA VAL A 45 3.40 -4.91 -20.42
C VAL A 45 3.16 -4.05 -21.65
N MET A 46 2.32 -3.03 -21.54
CA MET A 46 2.08 -2.03 -22.57
C MET A 46 3.01 -0.84 -22.32
N ILE A 47 3.83 -0.51 -23.31
CA ILE A 47 4.81 0.58 -23.27
C ILE A 47 4.68 1.37 -24.57
N LYS A 48 4.29 2.64 -24.49
CA LYS A 48 4.08 3.52 -25.66
C LYS A 48 3.20 2.85 -26.74
N ASP A 49 2.07 2.29 -26.31
CA ASP A 49 1.09 1.58 -27.15
C ASP A 49 1.58 0.27 -27.81
N GLU A 50 2.79 -0.20 -27.50
CA GLU A 50 3.32 -1.50 -27.91
C GLU A 50 3.32 -2.50 -26.76
N ILE A 51 2.92 -3.75 -27.01
CA ILE A 51 3.03 -4.82 -26.01
C ILE A 51 4.45 -5.39 -26.05
N LYS A 52 5.13 -5.37 -24.91
CA LYS A 52 6.46 -5.95 -24.68
C LYS A 52 6.40 -6.99 -23.56
N LEU A 53 7.43 -7.81 -23.45
CA LEU A 53 7.62 -8.71 -22.32
C LEU A 53 8.60 -8.08 -21.33
N GLN A 54 8.15 -7.86 -20.10
CA GLN A 54 9.00 -7.42 -19.01
C GLN A 54 9.57 -8.62 -18.28
N ILE A 55 10.89 -8.67 -18.16
CA ILE A 55 11.67 -9.66 -17.43
C ILE A 55 12.21 -8.99 -16.17
N ILE A 56 11.84 -9.53 -15.01
CA ILE A 56 12.32 -9.09 -13.70
C ILE A 56 13.19 -10.21 -13.14
N SER A 57 14.48 -9.98 -13.08
CA SER A 57 15.46 -10.93 -12.57
C SER A 57 15.93 -10.50 -11.18
N SER A 58 15.72 -11.34 -10.17
CA SER A 58 15.99 -11.03 -8.77
C SER A 58 17.07 -11.94 -8.19
N ASP A 59 17.97 -11.34 -7.41
CA ASP A 59 18.92 -12.02 -6.52
C ASP A 59 18.68 -11.62 -5.04
N GLU A 60 19.51 -12.08 -4.11
CA GLU A 60 19.38 -11.78 -2.67
C GLU A 60 19.42 -10.27 -2.34
N ARG A 61 19.97 -9.43 -3.23
CA ARG A 61 20.27 -8.01 -2.95
C ARG A 61 19.51 -7.05 -3.84
N GLN A 62 19.20 -7.41 -5.09
CA GLN A 62 18.70 -6.51 -6.12
C GLN A 62 17.77 -7.22 -7.11
N ALA A 63 16.84 -6.44 -7.69
CA ALA A 63 16.03 -6.85 -8.82
C ALA A 63 16.35 -5.96 -10.03
N THR A 64 16.62 -6.59 -11.17
CA THR A 64 16.87 -5.91 -12.44
C THR A 64 15.69 -6.11 -13.38
N THR A 65 15.30 -5.06 -14.10
CA THR A 65 14.15 -5.10 -15.02
C THR A 65 14.61 -4.81 -16.45
N LYS A 66 14.20 -5.67 -17.40
CA LYS A 66 14.44 -5.50 -18.83
C LYS A 66 13.15 -5.71 -19.62
N ASN A 67 12.86 -4.86 -20.59
CA ASN A 67 11.74 -5.03 -21.51
C ASN A 67 12.28 -5.56 -22.85
N VAL A 68 11.64 -6.58 -23.40
CA VAL A 68 12.01 -7.24 -24.67
C VAL A 68 10.80 -7.37 -25.59
N GLU A 69 11.04 -7.53 -26.88
CA GLU A 69 9.98 -7.75 -27.87
C GLU A 69 9.34 -9.14 -27.72
N LEU A 70 8.13 -9.32 -28.27
CA LEU A 70 7.37 -10.57 -28.17
C LEU A 70 8.06 -11.77 -28.84
N ASP A 71 8.92 -11.52 -29.82
CA ASP A 71 9.67 -12.55 -30.54
C ASP A 71 10.92 -13.05 -29.80
N PHE A 72 11.28 -12.44 -28.66
CA PHE A 72 12.45 -12.76 -27.86
C PHE A 72 12.61 -14.27 -27.63
N ASP A 73 13.86 -14.75 -27.75
CA ASP A 73 14.19 -16.15 -27.53
C ASP A 73 14.41 -16.44 -26.04
N PHE A 74 13.41 -17.04 -25.41
CA PHE A 74 13.47 -17.47 -24.01
C PHE A 74 14.22 -18.80 -23.82
N GLY A 75 14.56 -19.54 -24.88
CA GLY A 75 15.18 -20.86 -24.80
C GLY A 75 16.41 -20.92 -23.87
N PRO A 76 17.41 -20.04 -24.06
CA PRO A 76 18.60 -19.99 -23.20
C PRO A 76 18.27 -19.71 -21.72
N MET A 77 17.28 -18.84 -21.46
CA MET A 77 16.85 -18.49 -20.11
C MET A 77 16.08 -19.62 -19.43
N LEU A 78 15.18 -20.29 -20.15
CA LEU A 78 14.43 -21.44 -19.62
C LEU A 78 15.35 -22.64 -19.35
N ALA A 79 16.46 -22.74 -20.08
CA ALA A 79 17.49 -23.76 -19.90
C ALA A 79 18.55 -23.41 -18.84
N SER A 80 18.50 -22.23 -18.20
CA SER A 80 19.60 -21.69 -17.37
C SER A 80 19.74 -22.33 -15.98
N GLY A 81 19.19 -23.52 -15.75
CA GLY A 81 19.37 -24.27 -14.51
C GLY A 81 18.31 -24.07 -13.43
N PHE A 82 17.18 -23.44 -13.75
CA PHE A 82 16.03 -23.37 -12.86
C PHE A 82 15.37 -24.74 -12.65
N ALA A 83 14.96 -25.03 -11.41
CA ALA A 83 14.31 -26.30 -11.05
C ALA A 83 12.80 -26.28 -11.26
N ASN A 84 12.17 -25.10 -11.19
CA ASN A 84 10.74 -24.91 -11.41
C ASN A 84 10.54 -23.85 -12.48
N LEU A 85 9.70 -24.16 -13.46
CA LEU A 85 9.32 -23.27 -14.54
C LEU A 85 7.79 -23.29 -14.61
N GLN A 86 7.17 -22.12 -14.70
CA GLN A 86 5.71 -22.02 -14.82
C GLN A 86 5.35 -20.95 -15.84
N ALA A 87 4.35 -21.20 -16.66
CA ALA A 87 3.70 -20.21 -17.52
C ALA A 87 2.19 -20.31 -17.33
N ASP A 88 1.58 -19.18 -17.01
CA ASP A 88 0.15 -19.03 -16.80
C ASP A 88 -0.45 -18.23 -17.97
N THR A 89 -1.54 -18.75 -18.53
CA THR A 89 -2.44 -18.03 -19.42
C THR A 89 -3.74 -17.68 -18.68
N THR A 90 -4.68 -17.02 -19.34
CA THR A 90 -5.98 -16.68 -18.71
C THR A 90 -6.77 -17.91 -18.26
N SER A 91 -6.57 -19.07 -18.90
CA SER A 91 -7.33 -20.30 -18.65
C SER A 91 -6.50 -21.51 -18.19
N GLU A 92 -5.18 -21.50 -18.39
CA GLU A 92 -4.31 -22.64 -18.14
C GLU A 92 -3.05 -22.24 -17.36
N SER A 93 -2.63 -23.10 -16.43
CA SER A 93 -1.31 -23.02 -15.80
C SER A 93 -0.50 -24.23 -16.21
N TYR A 94 0.63 -24.00 -16.88
CA TYR A 94 1.58 -25.02 -17.29
C TYR A 94 2.82 -24.94 -16.43
N SER A 95 3.09 -26.00 -15.67
CA SER A 95 4.20 -26.06 -14.72
C SER A 95 5.13 -27.22 -15.05
N ILE A 96 6.43 -26.97 -14.93
CA ILE A 96 7.50 -27.95 -15.06
C ILE A 96 8.28 -27.95 -13.74
N ARG A 97 8.39 -29.13 -13.13
CA ARG A 97 9.41 -29.40 -12.12
C ARG A 97 10.48 -30.29 -12.74
N VAL A 98 11.73 -29.84 -12.75
CA VAL A 98 12.85 -30.61 -13.29
C VAL A 98 13.30 -31.63 -12.26
N SER A 99 13.35 -32.90 -12.67
CA SER A 99 13.78 -34.01 -11.81
C SER A 99 15.29 -34.02 -11.62
N LYS A 100 15.79 -34.85 -10.69
CA LYS A 100 17.24 -35.07 -10.49
C LYS A 100 17.93 -35.73 -11.70
N LYS A 101 17.15 -36.28 -12.65
CA LYS A 101 17.62 -36.92 -13.89
C LYS A 101 17.39 -36.04 -15.12
N ASP A 102 17.13 -34.74 -14.92
CA ASP A 102 16.87 -33.78 -15.99
C ASP A 102 15.64 -34.08 -16.85
N GLU A 103 14.64 -34.71 -16.23
CA GLU A 103 13.35 -34.98 -16.87
C GLU A 103 12.33 -33.95 -16.39
N ALA A 104 11.44 -33.50 -17.29
CA ALA A 104 10.38 -32.56 -16.96
C ALA A 104 9.17 -33.29 -16.39
N LEU A 105 8.85 -33.02 -15.13
CA LEU A 105 7.57 -33.38 -14.51
C LEU A 105 6.58 -32.24 -14.77
N VAL A 106 5.73 -32.45 -15.77
CA VAL A 106 4.76 -31.47 -16.25
C VAL A 106 3.42 -31.65 -15.56
N ALA A 107 2.83 -30.55 -15.09
CA ALA A 107 1.44 -30.49 -14.66
C ALA A 107 0.72 -29.32 -15.36
N ILE A 108 -0.50 -29.60 -15.82
CA ILE A 108 -1.38 -28.65 -16.48
C ILE A 108 -2.63 -28.50 -15.62
N GLY A 109 -2.91 -27.29 -15.15
CA GLY A 109 -4.09 -26.96 -14.35
C GLY A 109 -4.98 -25.95 -15.05
N LYS A 110 -6.29 -26.02 -14.83
CA LYS A 110 -7.21 -24.95 -15.22
C LYS A 110 -7.12 -23.82 -14.20
N VAL A 111 -6.99 -22.60 -14.69
CA VAL A 111 -7.01 -21.38 -13.87
C VAL A 111 -7.97 -20.36 -14.48
N LYS A 112 -8.32 -19.33 -13.72
CA LYS A 112 -9.05 -18.18 -14.23
C LYS A 112 -8.27 -16.94 -13.81
N LEU A 113 -7.46 -16.43 -14.73
CA LEU A 113 -6.56 -15.30 -14.50
C LEU A 113 -6.87 -14.17 -15.47
N GLU A 114 -6.59 -12.94 -15.05
CA GLU A 114 -6.76 -11.75 -15.88
C GLU A 114 -5.41 -11.28 -16.41
N ARG A 115 -5.36 -10.94 -17.70
CA ARG A 115 -4.18 -10.37 -18.34
C ARG A 115 -4.14 -8.87 -18.08
N VAL A 116 -3.22 -8.44 -17.21
CA VAL A 116 -3.03 -7.03 -16.88
C VAL A 116 -1.82 -6.49 -17.66
N LEU A 117 -2.09 -5.62 -18.63
CA LEU A 117 -1.06 -5.05 -19.51
C LEU A 117 -0.48 -3.72 -19.00
N ASN A 118 -1.13 -3.05 -18.06
CA ASN A 118 -0.67 -1.74 -17.61
C ASN A 118 0.68 -1.85 -16.89
N HIS A 119 1.72 -1.26 -17.50
CA HIS A 119 3.07 -1.19 -16.94
C HIS A 119 3.10 -0.28 -15.70
N ASP A 120 2.33 0.80 -15.74
CA ASP A 120 2.01 1.53 -14.54
C ASP A 120 1.12 0.62 -13.70
N ARG A 121 1.67 0.14 -12.59
CA ARG A 121 0.87 0.03 -11.37
C ARG A 121 0.25 1.41 -11.21
N ILE A 122 -0.95 1.62 -11.74
CA ILE A 122 -1.83 2.69 -11.29
C ILE A 122 -1.96 2.37 -9.81
N LYS A 123 -1.13 3.01 -8.99
CA LYS A 123 -1.21 2.88 -7.54
C LYS A 123 -2.66 3.23 -7.26
N GLN A 124 -3.47 2.25 -6.86
CA GLN A 124 -4.86 2.51 -6.53
C GLN A 124 -4.83 3.48 -5.36
N ARG A 125 -4.98 4.76 -5.68
CA ARG A 125 -4.97 5.84 -4.70
C ARG A 125 -6.29 5.75 -3.97
N LEU A 126 -6.22 5.71 -2.64
CA LEU A 126 -7.42 5.71 -1.80
C LEU A 126 -8.18 7.03 -1.95
N LEU A 127 -7.44 8.13 -2.18
CA LEU A 127 -7.98 9.43 -2.57
C LEU A 127 -7.26 9.92 -3.82
N ALA A 128 -7.99 10.28 -4.86
CA ALA A 128 -7.42 10.81 -6.10
C ALA A 128 -6.71 12.15 -5.86
N GLU A 129 -5.62 12.44 -6.59
CA GLU A 129 -4.84 13.69 -6.43
C GLU A 129 -5.66 14.96 -6.63
N ASN A 130 -6.69 14.88 -7.49
CA ASN A 130 -7.62 15.96 -7.76
C ASN A 130 -8.79 16.04 -6.76
N ASN A 131 -8.76 15.27 -5.68
CA ASN A 131 -9.80 15.31 -4.66
C ASN A 131 -9.91 16.74 -4.05
N PRO A 132 -11.13 17.28 -3.88
CA PRO A 132 -11.37 18.61 -3.32
C PRO A 132 -10.68 18.88 -1.97
N ILE A 133 -10.46 17.87 -1.13
CA ILE A 133 -9.77 18.06 0.16
C ILE A 133 -8.36 18.61 -0.02
N PHE A 134 -7.64 18.15 -1.06
CA PHE A 134 -6.26 18.59 -1.27
C PHE A 134 -6.20 20.03 -1.73
N LYS A 135 -7.26 20.53 -2.39
CA LYS A 135 -7.36 21.95 -2.72
C LYS A 135 -7.71 22.77 -1.47
N ALA A 136 -8.63 22.29 -0.63
CA ALA A 136 -9.03 22.96 0.60
C ALA A 136 -7.87 23.06 1.61
N LEU A 137 -7.02 22.05 1.66
CA LEU A 137 -5.78 21.97 2.46
C LEU A 137 -4.57 22.64 1.78
N GLU A 138 -4.77 23.34 0.66
CA GLU A 138 -3.74 24.04 -0.10
C GLU A 138 -2.59 23.14 -0.59
N MET A 139 -2.85 21.84 -0.71
CA MET A 139 -1.92 20.82 -1.18
C MET A 139 -1.88 20.66 -2.69
N SER A 140 -2.97 20.97 -3.40
CA SER A 140 -3.04 20.92 -4.86
C SER A 140 -3.05 22.30 -5.53
N ASP A 141 -2.66 22.35 -6.80
CA ASP A 141 -2.78 23.52 -7.66
C ASP A 141 -4.22 23.68 -8.21
N VAL A 142 -4.45 24.74 -8.99
CA VAL A 142 -5.76 25.01 -9.59
C VAL A 142 -6.22 23.94 -10.58
N LEU A 143 -5.29 23.13 -11.10
CA LEU A 143 -5.54 22.02 -12.02
C LEU A 143 -5.76 20.68 -11.28
N GLY A 144 -5.73 20.69 -9.94
CA GLY A 144 -5.94 19.49 -9.12
C GLY A 144 -4.72 18.58 -9.05
N ARG A 145 -3.51 19.09 -9.32
CA ARG A 145 -2.25 18.33 -9.17
C ARG A 145 -1.63 18.66 -7.82
N ILE A 146 -1.15 17.64 -7.10
CA ILE A 146 -0.46 17.88 -5.82
C ILE A 146 0.81 18.70 -6.06
N LYS A 147 0.99 19.77 -5.28
CA LYS A 147 2.18 20.62 -5.33
C LYS A 147 3.41 19.78 -4.96
N PRO A 148 4.55 19.90 -5.66
CA PRO A 148 5.76 19.13 -5.33
C PRO A 148 6.18 19.21 -3.86
N THR A 149 6.06 20.40 -3.25
CA THR A 149 6.38 20.66 -1.84
C THR A 149 5.41 20.02 -0.84
N LYS A 150 4.28 19.48 -1.31
CA LYS A 150 3.24 18.84 -0.50
C LYS A 150 3.09 17.35 -0.81
N MET A 151 3.94 16.79 -1.68
CA MET A 151 3.92 15.37 -2.02
C MET A 151 4.13 14.44 -0.82
N ASP A 152 4.99 14.83 0.13
CA ASP A 152 5.22 14.03 1.33
C ASP A 152 3.97 13.99 2.22
N LYS A 153 3.25 15.12 2.34
CA LYS A 153 1.96 15.18 3.05
C LYS A 153 0.88 14.35 2.36
N TYR A 154 0.84 14.36 1.03
CA TYR A 154 -0.09 13.51 0.27
C TYR A 154 0.18 12.02 0.50
N LYS A 155 1.45 11.61 0.44
CA LYS A 155 1.85 10.22 0.77
C LYS A 155 1.53 9.85 2.21
N GLN A 156 1.72 10.77 3.17
CA GLN A 156 1.35 10.54 4.58
C GLN A 156 -0.14 10.23 4.72
N VAL A 157 -1.02 10.98 4.05
CA VAL A 157 -2.47 10.71 4.05
C VAL A 157 -2.77 9.35 3.42
N GLU A 158 -2.16 9.04 2.27
CA GLU A 158 -2.40 7.77 1.58
C GLU A 158 -1.97 6.56 2.43
N GLU A 159 -0.74 6.57 2.95
CA GLU A 159 -0.22 5.46 3.74
C GLU A 159 -0.96 5.31 5.08
N PHE A 160 -1.35 6.43 5.70
CA PHE A 160 -2.16 6.36 6.92
C PHE A 160 -3.51 5.69 6.67
N LEU A 161 -4.21 6.04 5.59
CA LEU A 161 -5.46 5.37 5.23
C LEU A 161 -5.23 3.86 4.96
N ARG A 162 -4.13 3.49 4.31
CA ARG A 162 -3.78 2.07 4.10
C ARG A 162 -3.60 1.28 5.40
N LEU A 163 -3.12 1.94 6.45
CA LEU A 163 -2.96 1.33 7.77
C LEU A 163 -4.30 1.31 8.54
N LEU A 164 -5.05 2.41 8.51
CA LEU A 164 -6.29 2.56 9.27
C LEU A 164 -7.40 1.63 8.76
N ILE A 165 -7.64 1.59 7.45
CA ILE A 165 -8.83 0.93 6.88
C ILE A 165 -8.94 -0.55 7.31
N PRO A 166 -7.90 -1.39 7.17
CA PRO A 166 -8.00 -2.80 7.55
C PRO A 166 -8.20 -3.01 9.06
N THR A 167 -7.78 -2.05 9.89
CA THR A 167 -7.94 -2.12 11.35
C THR A 167 -9.36 -1.81 11.79
N ILE A 168 -10.11 -1.03 11.01
CA ILE A 168 -11.44 -0.57 11.43
C ILE A 168 -12.61 -1.27 10.74
N GLU A 169 -12.42 -1.81 9.53
CA GLU A 169 -13.55 -2.30 8.72
C GLU A 169 -14.39 -3.37 9.43
N ASP A 170 -13.80 -4.20 10.30
CA ASP A 170 -14.56 -5.19 11.04
C ASP A 170 -15.21 -4.67 12.32
N GLU A 171 -14.64 -3.63 12.94
CA GLU A 171 -15.12 -3.10 14.23
C GLU A 171 -16.29 -2.11 14.06
N VAL A 172 -16.30 -1.33 12.97
CA VAL A 172 -17.29 -0.25 12.73
C VAL A 172 -18.27 -0.49 11.58
N LYS A 173 -18.32 -1.69 10.98
CA LYS A 173 -19.15 -1.97 9.78
C LYS A 173 -20.67 -1.88 9.97
N ASP A 174 -21.18 -2.12 11.18
CA ASP A 174 -22.63 -2.30 11.42
C ASP A 174 -23.30 -1.05 12.01
N GLN A 175 -22.75 0.14 11.76
CA GLN A 175 -23.29 1.40 12.28
C GLN A 175 -23.65 2.40 11.18
N ASP A 176 -24.70 3.18 11.43
CA ASP A 176 -25.18 4.24 10.53
C ASP A 176 -24.30 5.50 10.56
N SER A 177 -23.60 5.73 11.66
CA SER A 177 -22.80 6.93 11.92
C SER A 177 -21.42 6.57 12.45
N LEU A 178 -20.40 7.33 12.07
CA LEU A 178 -19.03 7.18 12.52
C LEU A 178 -18.53 8.45 13.24
N SER A 179 -18.03 8.30 14.47
CA SER A 179 -17.44 9.38 15.27
C SER A 179 -15.92 9.20 15.35
N ILE A 180 -15.18 10.20 14.87
CA ILE A 180 -13.70 10.21 14.85
C ILE A 180 -13.19 11.36 15.71
N VAL A 181 -12.21 11.08 16.56
CA VAL A 181 -11.53 12.11 17.37
C VAL A 181 -10.03 12.02 17.11
N ASP A 182 -9.42 13.16 16.76
CA ASP A 182 -7.98 13.27 16.52
C ASP A 182 -7.35 14.20 17.56
N LEU A 183 -6.59 13.61 18.47
CA LEU A 183 -5.97 14.21 19.64
C LEU A 183 -4.52 14.60 19.29
N GLY A 184 -4.28 15.89 19.13
CA GLY A 184 -3.04 16.44 18.57
C GLY A 184 -3.08 16.56 17.04
N CYS A 185 -4.20 17.06 16.49
CA CYS A 185 -4.47 17.00 15.05
C CYS A 185 -3.63 17.97 14.19
N GLY A 186 -3.01 19.01 14.77
CA GLY A 186 -2.29 20.03 14.01
C GLY A 186 -3.15 20.66 12.91
N HIS A 187 -2.65 20.68 11.67
CA HIS A 187 -3.40 21.14 10.48
C HIS A 187 -4.36 20.08 9.89
N ALA A 188 -4.61 18.99 10.61
CA ALA A 188 -5.65 18.01 10.32
C ALA A 188 -5.60 17.33 8.93
N TYR A 189 -4.44 17.29 8.26
CA TYR A 189 -4.31 16.65 6.93
C TYR A 189 -4.80 15.19 6.94
N LEU A 190 -4.38 14.44 7.96
CA LEU A 190 -4.75 13.03 8.15
C LEU A 190 -6.22 12.93 8.53
N THR A 191 -6.69 13.76 9.46
CA THR A 191 -8.07 13.83 9.92
C THR A 191 -9.05 14.03 8.77
N PHE A 192 -8.80 15.01 7.90
CA PHE A 192 -9.63 15.27 6.73
C PHE A 192 -9.52 14.16 5.68
N GLY A 193 -8.36 13.51 5.55
CA GLY A 193 -8.21 12.32 4.71
C GLY A 193 -9.09 11.16 5.16
N VAL A 194 -9.14 10.90 6.48
CA VAL A 194 -10.01 9.87 7.07
C VAL A 194 -11.48 10.22 6.85
N GLN A 195 -11.87 11.45 7.19
CA GLN A 195 -13.24 11.93 7.03
C GLN A 195 -13.71 11.80 5.57
N GLU A 196 -12.89 12.23 4.62
CA GLU A 196 -13.19 12.15 3.19
C GLU A 196 -13.32 10.71 2.70
N TYR A 197 -12.50 9.80 3.21
CA TYR A 197 -12.57 8.38 2.84
C TYR A 197 -13.87 7.71 3.32
N PHE A 198 -14.37 8.09 4.50
CA PHE A 198 -15.54 7.46 5.12
C PHE A 198 -16.87 8.17 4.83
N LYS A 199 -16.88 9.40 4.34
CA LYS A 199 -18.11 10.19 4.15
C LYS A 199 -19.20 9.50 3.33
N ASP A 200 -18.80 8.68 2.35
CA ASP A 200 -19.72 7.98 1.44
C ASP A 200 -20.03 6.55 1.92
N LYS A 201 -19.34 6.09 2.98
CA LYS A 201 -19.52 4.75 3.58
C LYS A 201 -20.51 4.76 4.74
N TYR A 202 -20.74 5.91 5.37
CA TYR A 202 -21.65 6.09 6.51
C TYR A 202 -22.66 7.19 6.23
N LYS A 203 -23.84 7.16 6.87
CA LYS A 203 -24.85 8.23 6.72
C LYS A 203 -24.38 9.53 7.35
N ASN A 204 -23.62 9.43 8.44
CA ASN A 204 -23.00 10.58 9.10
C ASN A 204 -21.57 10.26 9.53
N VAL A 205 -20.65 11.18 9.27
CA VAL A 205 -19.27 11.10 9.75
C VAL A 205 -18.96 12.41 10.47
N SER A 206 -18.81 12.34 11.79
CA SER A 206 -18.49 13.49 12.63
C SER A 206 -17.04 13.42 13.09
N VAL A 207 -16.34 14.54 13.00
CA VAL A 207 -14.94 14.67 13.44
C VAL A 207 -14.82 15.69 14.55
N LEU A 208 -14.07 15.36 15.60
CA LEU A 208 -13.47 16.36 16.50
C LEU A 208 -11.95 16.32 16.41
N GLY A 209 -11.32 17.41 15.96
CA GLY A 209 -9.88 17.61 16.10
C GLY A 209 -9.55 18.42 17.36
N VAL A 210 -8.56 17.99 18.12
CA VAL A 210 -8.06 18.70 19.30
C VAL A 210 -6.60 19.06 19.08
N ASP A 211 -6.23 20.32 19.30
CA ASP A 211 -4.85 20.81 19.22
C ASP A 211 -4.70 21.99 20.18
N GLU A 212 -3.55 22.16 20.83
CA GLU A 212 -3.39 23.29 21.76
C GLU A 212 -3.33 24.65 21.05
N ARG A 213 -3.01 24.67 19.75
CA ARG A 213 -2.80 25.92 19.01
C ARG A 213 -4.11 26.44 18.43
N VAL A 214 -4.48 27.67 18.83
CA VAL A 214 -5.65 28.37 18.28
C VAL A 214 -5.56 28.54 16.77
N ASP A 215 -4.36 28.78 16.23
CA ASP A 215 -4.16 28.90 14.78
C ASP A 215 -4.49 27.60 14.02
N SER A 216 -4.19 26.43 14.60
CA SER A 216 -4.59 25.13 14.04
C SER A 216 -6.11 25.05 13.95
N LYS A 217 -6.78 25.36 15.06
CA LYS A 217 -8.24 25.33 15.17
C LYS A 217 -8.88 26.23 14.11
N ASP A 218 -8.49 27.50 14.06
CA ASP A 218 -9.06 28.49 13.14
C ASP A 218 -8.80 28.13 11.67
N HIS A 219 -7.63 27.56 11.37
CA HIS A 219 -7.33 27.04 10.03
C HIS A 219 -8.26 25.88 9.67
N ASN A 220 -8.37 24.90 10.54
CA ASN A 220 -9.13 23.68 10.28
C ASN A 220 -10.65 23.94 10.21
N GLU A 221 -11.20 24.84 11.03
CA GLU A 221 -12.61 25.25 10.94
C GLU A 221 -12.91 25.90 9.57
N LYS A 222 -11.99 26.72 9.04
CA LYS A 222 -12.12 27.28 7.68
C LYS A 222 -12.08 26.19 6.61
N VAL A 223 -11.24 25.17 6.78
CA VAL A 223 -11.17 24.02 5.85
C VAL A 223 -12.47 23.21 5.90
N ALA A 224 -12.97 22.90 7.09
CA ALA A 224 -14.23 22.19 7.29
C ALA A 224 -15.43 22.93 6.66
N ALA A 225 -15.51 24.25 6.85
CA ALA A 225 -16.54 25.08 6.25
C ALA A 225 -16.47 25.09 4.71
N LYS A 226 -15.26 25.14 4.13
CA LYS A 226 -15.06 25.05 2.66
C LYS A 226 -15.51 23.70 2.11
N LEU A 227 -15.24 22.61 2.83
CA LEU A 227 -15.59 21.25 2.44
C LEU A 227 -17.05 20.89 2.75
N LYS A 228 -17.73 21.67 3.61
CA LYS A 228 -19.09 21.43 4.09
C LYS A 228 -19.24 20.07 4.78
N VAL A 229 -18.26 19.74 5.62
CA VAL A 229 -18.19 18.49 6.38
C VAL A 229 -18.47 18.73 7.86
N ASP A 230 -18.99 17.74 8.57
CA ASP A 230 -19.21 17.80 10.02
C ASP A 230 -17.88 17.55 10.76
N ALA A 231 -17.03 18.57 10.78
CA ALA A 231 -15.76 18.55 11.50
C ALA A 231 -15.65 19.79 12.39
N LYS A 232 -15.43 19.55 13.68
CA LYS A 232 -15.25 20.59 14.71
C LYS A 232 -13.83 20.53 15.25
N PHE A 233 -13.34 21.67 15.73
CA PHE A 233 -12.00 21.77 16.26
C PHE A 233 -12.00 22.47 17.61
N LEU A 234 -11.24 21.92 18.57
CA LEU A 234 -11.07 22.45 19.91
C LEU A 234 -9.62 22.87 20.13
N ALA A 235 -9.43 24.12 20.55
CA ALA A 235 -8.14 24.61 21.01
C ALA A 235 -7.98 24.29 22.51
N ALA A 236 -7.43 23.12 22.83
CA ALA A 236 -7.28 22.64 24.20
C ALA A 236 -6.15 21.61 24.31
N LYS A 237 -5.72 21.34 25.54
CA LYS A 237 -4.88 20.18 25.84
C LYS A 237 -5.71 18.91 25.71
N ILE A 238 -5.04 17.80 25.38
CA ILE A 238 -5.70 16.49 25.28
C ILE A 238 -6.37 16.11 26.61
N ALA A 239 -5.69 16.33 27.74
CA ALA A 239 -6.22 16.08 29.09
C ALA A 239 -7.50 16.87 29.42
N ASP A 240 -7.73 18.02 28.77
CA ASP A 240 -8.90 18.88 28.98
C ASP A 240 -10.03 18.59 27.97
N THR A 241 -9.88 17.55 27.14
CA THR A 241 -10.86 17.21 26.11
C THR A 241 -12.14 16.66 26.76
N PRO A 242 -13.33 17.21 26.45
CA PRO A 242 -14.57 16.74 27.06
C PRO A 242 -14.89 15.30 26.66
N ALA A 243 -15.51 14.56 27.57
CA ALA A 243 -16.00 13.22 27.29
C ALA A 243 -17.09 13.24 26.20
N GLN A 244 -17.03 12.29 25.27
CA GLN A 244 -17.98 12.15 24.18
C GLN A 244 -17.94 10.74 23.59
N LYS A 245 -18.99 10.36 22.85
CA LYS A 245 -18.98 9.13 22.07
C LYS A 245 -17.93 9.22 20.95
N VAL A 246 -17.02 8.26 20.92
CA VAL A 246 -16.00 8.11 19.88
C VAL A 246 -15.95 6.65 19.44
N ASP A 247 -15.86 6.43 18.13
CA ASP A 247 -15.62 5.09 17.59
C ASP A 247 -14.12 4.92 17.29
N ILE A 248 -13.48 5.97 16.77
CA ILE A 248 -12.05 5.97 16.41
C ILE A 248 -11.35 7.14 17.08
N ALA A 249 -10.40 6.85 17.96
CA ALA A 249 -9.48 7.82 18.53
C ALA A 249 -8.12 7.74 17.83
N ILE A 250 -7.60 8.88 17.38
CA ILE A 250 -6.32 9.02 16.67
C ILE A 250 -5.42 9.94 17.50
N ALA A 251 -4.14 9.59 17.66
CA ALA A 251 -3.13 10.48 18.25
C ALA A 251 -1.75 10.18 17.66
N LEU A 252 -1.34 10.91 16.63
CA LEU A 252 -0.12 10.60 15.86
C LEU A 252 1.05 11.57 16.14
N HIS A 253 0.74 12.72 16.74
CA HIS A 253 1.71 13.76 17.08
C HIS A 253 1.56 14.25 18.53
N ALA A 254 1.03 13.38 19.39
CA ALA A 254 0.93 13.64 20.82
C ALA A 254 2.29 13.35 21.50
N CYS A 255 3.18 14.34 21.55
CA CYS A 255 4.52 14.19 22.12
C CYS A 255 4.51 14.03 23.64
N ASP A 256 5.58 13.46 24.20
CA ASP A 256 5.79 13.34 25.64
C ASP A 256 4.57 12.69 26.34
N THR A 257 4.09 13.23 27.46
CA THR A 257 2.93 12.70 28.20
C THR A 257 1.60 12.83 27.44
N ALA A 258 1.54 13.60 26.35
CA ALA A 258 0.30 13.80 25.61
C ALA A 258 -0.20 12.51 24.94
N THR A 259 0.70 11.57 24.62
CA THR A 259 0.32 10.23 24.15
C THR A 259 -0.43 9.48 25.26
N ASP A 260 0.02 9.57 26.51
CA ASP A 260 -0.62 8.90 27.64
C ASP A 260 -2.00 9.50 27.92
N ASP A 261 -2.12 10.83 27.88
CA ASP A 261 -3.40 11.54 27.98
C ASP A 261 -4.37 11.09 26.88
N ALA A 262 -3.87 10.90 25.65
CA ALA A 262 -4.70 10.46 24.52
C ALA A 262 -5.20 9.02 24.70
N ILE A 263 -4.34 8.12 25.17
CA ILE A 263 -4.71 6.73 25.47
C ILE A 263 -5.73 6.70 26.62
N ALA A 264 -5.47 7.42 27.71
CA ALA A 264 -6.37 7.50 28.86
C ALA A 264 -7.75 8.02 28.44
N TRP A 265 -7.78 9.15 27.71
CA TRP A 265 -9.02 9.72 27.21
C TRP A 265 -9.78 8.75 26.30
N ALA A 266 -9.09 8.07 25.38
CA ALA A 266 -9.75 7.14 24.46
C ALA A 266 -10.32 5.90 25.18
N VAL A 267 -9.63 5.38 26.19
CA VAL A 267 -10.10 4.28 27.02
C VAL A 267 -11.30 4.71 27.87
N ASP A 268 -11.24 5.87 28.52
CA ASP A 268 -12.33 6.39 29.37
C ASP A 268 -13.60 6.67 28.56
N ASN A 269 -13.46 6.99 27.27
CA ASN A 269 -14.57 7.21 26.35
C ASN A 269 -14.96 5.95 25.55
N ALA A 270 -14.39 4.79 25.89
CA ALA A 270 -14.67 3.50 25.28
C ALA A 270 -14.56 3.50 23.74
N ALA A 271 -13.51 4.14 23.20
CA ALA A 271 -13.22 4.11 21.78
C ALA A 271 -13.07 2.66 21.30
N GLN A 272 -13.72 2.30 20.19
CA GLN A 272 -13.62 0.96 19.62
C GLN A 272 -12.24 0.71 19.02
N VAL A 273 -11.67 1.75 18.39
CA VAL A 273 -10.32 1.72 17.82
C VAL A 273 -9.50 2.88 18.35
N ILE A 274 -8.29 2.57 18.82
CA ILE A 274 -7.30 3.53 19.29
C ILE A 274 -6.06 3.42 18.40
N MET A 275 -5.79 4.46 17.61
CA MET A 275 -4.62 4.57 16.73
C MET A 275 -3.64 5.62 17.25
N VAL A 276 -2.58 5.15 17.89
CA VAL A 276 -1.62 6.03 18.56
C VAL A 276 -0.22 5.76 18.03
N ALA A 277 0.51 6.83 17.73
CA ALA A 277 1.92 6.77 17.36
C ALA A 277 2.75 7.59 18.36
N PRO A 278 3.50 6.96 19.28
CA PRO A 278 4.38 7.68 20.19
C PRO A 278 5.55 8.27 19.40
N CYS A 279 5.51 9.58 19.15
CA CYS A 279 6.34 10.19 18.12
C CYS A 279 7.62 10.85 18.63
N CYS A 280 7.65 11.29 19.90
CA CYS A 280 8.80 12.02 20.44
C CYS A 280 9.01 11.62 21.89
N MET A 281 10.06 10.85 22.15
CA MET A 281 10.53 10.52 23.49
C MET A 281 11.44 11.65 24.01
N HIS A 282 11.04 12.92 23.82
CA HIS A 282 11.88 14.06 24.19
C HIS A 282 12.01 14.13 25.72
N GLU A 283 10.90 13.91 26.43
CA GLU A 283 10.92 13.74 27.88
C GLU A 283 11.92 12.67 28.31
N LEU A 284 11.87 11.45 27.74
CA LEU A 284 12.84 10.40 28.07
C LEU A 284 14.27 10.78 27.66
N GLN A 285 14.46 11.45 26.52
CA GLN A 285 15.76 11.92 26.06
C GLN A 285 16.40 12.84 27.11
N THR A 286 15.63 13.75 27.74
CA THR A 286 16.15 14.62 28.81
C THR A 286 16.55 13.84 30.07
N GLN A 287 16.03 12.63 30.26
CA GLN A 287 16.34 11.76 31.39
C GLN A 287 17.54 10.82 31.12
N VAL A 288 17.94 10.64 29.85
CA VAL A 288 19.12 9.85 29.48
C VAL A 288 20.40 10.62 29.88
N LYS A 289 21.06 10.16 30.95
CA LYS A 289 22.31 10.76 31.46
C LYS A 289 23.58 10.18 30.82
N GLU A 290 23.52 8.92 30.40
CA GLU A 290 24.61 8.21 29.74
C GLU A 290 24.08 7.64 28.43
N ALA A 291 24.60 8.13 27.32
CA ALA A 291 24.37 7.53 26.01
C ALA A 291 25.59 6.63 25.69
N PRO A 292 25.41 5.35 25.34
CA PRO A 292 26.53 4.52 24.91
C PRO A 292 27.17 5.10 23.65
N GLU A 293 28.51 5.02 23.55
CA GLU A 293 29.18 5.37 22.30
C GLU A 293 28.70 4.45 21.15
N PRO A 294 28.58 5.00 19.93
CA PRO A 294 28.06 4.28 18.76
C PRO A 294 28.92 3.08 18.33
#